data_AF-M3D0G3-F1
#
_entry.id   AF-M3D0G3-F1
#
_cell.length_a   1.000
_cell.length_b   1.000
_cell.length_c   1.000
_cell.angle_alpha   90.00
_cell.angle_beta   90.00
_cell.angle_gamma   90.00
#
_symmetry.space_group_name_H-M   'P 1'
#
loop_
_entity.id
_entity.type
_entity.pdbx_description
1 polymer ?
#
loop_
_entity_poly.entity_id
_entity_poly.type
_entity_poly.pdbx_seq_one_letter_code
_entity_poly.pdbx_strand_id
1 'polypeptide(L)' 'QRVEYLIDLTKPFIAAIAVIRTTKGPIIYLILVYYNKLFDILEEAIKRLKNKRIP' A
#
# COMPACT_ATOMS: atom_id res chain seq x y z
N GLN A 1 13.61 11.07 7.40
CA GLN A 1 12.55 11.66 6.56
C GLN A 1 12.20 10.84 5.29
N ARG A 2 13.04 10.74 4.24
CA ARG A 2 12.67 9.97 3.02
C ARG A 2 12.52 8.46 3.28
N VAL A 3 13.42 7.85 4.04
CA VAL A 3 13.37 6.42 4.38
C VAL A 3 12.15 6.12 5.26
N GLU A 4 11.88 6.94 6.28
CA GLU A 4 10.67 6.82 7.12
C GLU A 4 9.39 6.91 6.31
N TYR A 5 9.32 7.85 5.35
CA TYR A 5 8.17 7.95 4.44
C TYR A 5 7.99 6.68 3.59
N LEU A 6 9.08 6.09 3.09
CA LEU A 6 9.02 4.82 2.36
C LEU A 6 8.57 3.67 3.26
N ILE A 7 9.04 3.63 4.51
CA ILE A 7 8.60 2.64 5.50
C ILE A 7 7.10 2.82 5.79
N ASP A 8 6.63 4.04 6.00
CA ASP A 8 5.21 4.35 6.25
C ASP A 8 4.31 3.93 5.09
N LEU A 9 4.77 4.09 3.84
CA LEU A 9 4.04 3.63 2.65
C LEU A 9 3.85 2.11 2.61
N THR A 10 4.73 1.33 3.25
CA THR A 10 4.63 -0.14 3.27
C THR A 10 3.71 -0.69 4.37
N LYS A 11 3.42 0.09 5.42
CA LYS A 11 2.57 -0.34 6.54
C LYS A 11 1.18 -0.84 6.12
N PRO A 12 0.44 -0.19 5.20
CA PRO A 12 -0.86 -0.67 4.76
C PRO A 12 -0.81 -2.03 4.05
N PHE A 13 0.28 -2.31 3.32
CA PHE A 13 0.47 -3.60 2.64
C PHE A 13 0.71 -4.72 3.65
N ILE A 14 1.52 -4.47 4.68
CA ILE A 14 1.76 -5.44 5.76
C ILE A 14 0.44 -5.76 6.49
N ALA A 15 -0.36 -4.74 6.80
CA ALA A 15 -1.67 -4.92 7.42
C ALA A 15 -2.62 -5.74 6.52
N ALA A 16 -2.67 -5.44 5.22
CA ALA A 16 -3.49 -6.18 4.27
C ALA A 16 -3.07 -7.66 4.15
N ILE A 17 -1.76 -7.94 4.10
CA ILE A 17 -1.25 -9.32 4.07
C ILE A 17 -1.64 -10.09 5.33
N ALA A 18 -1.55 -9.46 6.51
CA ALA A 18 -1.98 -10.07 7.76
C ALA A 18 -3.47 -10.43 7.75
N VAL A 19 -4.32 -9.54 7.22
CA VAL A 19 -5.76 -9.77 7.08
C VAL A 19 -6.08 -10.85 6.03
N ILE A 20 -5.36 -10.89 4.90
CA ILE A 20 -5.51 -11.95 3.88
C ILE A 20 -5.19 -13.32 4.49
N ARG A 21 -4.13 -13.44 5.28
CA ARG A 21 -3.72 -14.70 5.90
C ARG A 21 -4.74 -15.28 6.87
N THR A 22 -5.52 -14.42 7.54
CA THR A 22 -6.49 -14.84 8.56
C THR A 22 -7.91 -14.93 8.01
N THR A 23 -8.21 -14.28 6.90
CA THR A 23 -9.56 -14.29 6.32
C THR A 23 -9.82 -15.56 5.53
N LYS A 24 -10.98 -16.18 5.77
CA LYS A 24 -11.48 -17.34 5.05
C LYS A 24 -12.82 -17.04 4.41
N GLY A 25 -13.16 -17.82 3.38
CA GLY A 25 -14.43 -17.70 2.69
C GLY A 25 -14.51 -16.47 1.77
N PRO A 26 -15.71 -16.13 1.29
CA PRO A 26 -15.90 -15.19 0.18
C PRO A 26 -15.49 -13.75 0.48
N ILE A 27 -15.30 -13.39 1.76
CA ILE A 27 -14.83 -12.05 2.16
C ILE A 27 -13.40 -11.80 1.66
N ILE A 28 -12.62 -12.84 1.35
CA ILE A 28 -11.27 -12.69 0.78
C ILE A 28 -11.26 -11.90 -0.53
N TYR A 29 -12.31 -12.00 -1.35
CA TYR A 29 -12.41 -11.25 -2.60
C TYR A 29 -12.51 -9.74 -2.35
N LEU A 30 -13.24 -9.33 -1.32
CA LEU A 30 -13.32 -7.93 -0.92
C LEU A 30 -11.96 -7.40 -0.45
N ILE A 31 -11.22 -8.21 0.33
CA ILE A 31 -9.88 -7.84 0.79
C ILE A 31 -8.91 -7.71 -0.37
N LEU A 32 -8.98 -8.61 -1.37
CA LEU A 32 -8.16 -8.50 -2.58
C LEU A 32 -8.46 -7.23 -3.38
N VAL A 33 -9.72 -6.78 -3.45
CA VAL A 33 -10.09 -5.50 -4.06
C VAL A 33 -9.43 -4.33 -3.32
N TYR A 34 -9.46 -4.33 -1.99
CA TYR A 34 -8.77 -3.30 -1.20
C TYR A 34 -7.25 -3.36 -1.33
N TYR A 35 -6.67 -4.56 -1.38
CA TYR A 35 -5.24 -4.76 -1.61
C TYR A 35 -4.80 -4.17 -2.96
N ASN A 36 -5.59 -4.38 -4.02
CA ASN A 36 -5.30 -3.80 -5.33
C ASN A 36 -5.34 -2.26 -5.31
N LYS A 37 -6.28 -1.65 -4.57
CA LYS A 37 -6.33 -0.18 -4.41
C LYS A 37 -5.09 0.41 -3.71
N LEU A 38 -4.36 -0.38 -2.92
CA LEU A 38 -3.12 0.10 -2.32
C LEU A 38 -2.03 0.39 -3.37
N PHE A 39 -2.08 -0.27 -4.53
CA PHE A 39 -1.14 0.02 -5.62
C PHE A 39 -1.38 1.39 -6.26
N ASP A 40 -2.64 1.85 -6.33
CA ASP A 40 -2.94 3.22 -6.79
C ASP A 40 -2.31 4.27 -5.87
N ILE A 41 -2.36 4.02 -4.54
CA ILE A 41 -1.72 4.88 -3.53
C ILE A 41 -0.20 4.85 -3.70
N LEU A 42 0.37 3.68 -3.95
CA LEU A 42 1.81 3.53 -4.17
C LEU A 42 2.26 4.25 -5.46
N GLU A 43 1.50 4.12 -6.53
CA GLU A 43 1.78 4.79 -7.80
C GLU A 43 1.75 6.32 -7.63
N GLU A 44 0.73 6.85 -6.96
CA GLU A 44 0.61 8.27 -6.64
C GLU A 44 1.77 8.75 -5.75
N ALA A 45 2.16 7.96 -4.75
CA ALA A 45 3.31 8.27 -3.91
C ALA A 45 4.63 8.30 -4.70
N ILE A 46 4.83 7.38 -5.64
CA ILE A 46 5.98 7.35 -6.55
C ILE A 46 5.96 8.58 -7.47
N LYS A 47 4.81 8.95 -8.03
CA LYS A 47 4.64 10.17 -8.85
C LYS A 47 5.05 11.40 -8.04
N ARG A 48 4.58 11.53 -6.80
CA ARG A 48 4.97 12.65 -5.89
C ARG A 48 6.46 12.64 -5.55
N LEU A 49 7.06 11.47 -5.33
CA LEU A 49 8.49 11.37 -5.08
C LEU A 49 9.33 11.77 -6.30
N LYS A 50 8.92 11.39 -7.52
CA LYS A 50 9.56 11.81 -8.78
C LYS A 50 9.35 13.29 -9.07
N ASN A 51 8.17 13.83 -8.77
CA ASN A 51 7.80 15.23 -9.01
C ASN A 51 8.31 16.19 -7.94
N LYS A 52 8.70 15.71 -6.75
CA LYS A 52 9.60 16.44 -5.84
C LYS A 52 10.99 16.51 -6.48
N ARG A 53 11.12 17.33 -7.53
CA ARG A 53 12.41 17.83 -8.01
C ARG A 53 13.12 18.44 -6.80
N ILE A 54 14.28 17.86 -6.55
CA ILE A 54 15.32 18.30 -5.64
C ILE A 54 15.64 19.78 -5.95
N PRO A 55 15.64 20.71 -4.98
CA PRO A 55 16.62 21.78 -5.00
C PRO A 55 18.00 21.19 -4.70
#